data_AF-A0A9K3DVN4-F1
#
_entry.id   AF-A0A9K3DVN4-F1
#
_cell.length_a   1.000
_cell.length_b   1.000
_cell.length_c   1.000
_cell.angle_alpha   90.00
_cell.angle_beta   90.00
_cell.angle_gamma   90.00
#
_symmetry.space_group_name_H-M   'P 1'
#
loop_
_entity.id
_entity.type
_entity.pdbx_description
1 polymer ?
#
loop_
_entity_poly.entity_id
_entity_poly.type
_entity_poly.pdbx_seq_one_letter_code
_entity_poly.pdbx_strand_id
1 'polypeptide(L)'
;MTEDDVYLSFLPLAHILDRIIEEYFFRKGASVGFFHGDINALRDDMMELKPTFLAGVPRVLERIYEGLRNLAVVGWSPVDIF
;
A
#
# COMPACT_ATOMS: atom_id res chain seq x y z
N MET A 1 -6.53 6.15 14.05
CA MET A 1 -7.20 5.22 13.14
C MET A 1 -8.67 5.22 13.45
N THR A 2 -9.49 5.64 12.49
CA THR A 2 -10.95 5.65 12.53
C THR A 2 -11.49 4.52 11.64
N GLU A 3 -12.82 4.33 11.62
CA GLU A 3 -13.49 3.36 10.76
C GLU A 3 -13.40 3.71 9.26
N ASP A 4 -13.15 4.98 8.95
CA ASP A 4 -12.96 5.48 7.58
C ASP A 4 -11.56 5.19 7.02
N ASP A 5 -10.63 4.71 7.85
CA ASP A 5 -9.28 4.39 7.39
C ASP A 5 -9.29 3.14 6.51
N VAL A 6 -8.47 3.20 5.45
CA VAL A 6 -8.31 2.13 4.47
C VAL A 6 -6.86 1.70 4.44
N TYR A 7 -6.61 0.45 4.79
CA TYR A 7 -5.31 -0.19 4.64
C TYR A 7 -5.19 -0.90 3.29
N LEU A 8 -4.07 -0.73 2.59
CA LEU A 8 -3.73 -1.58 1.44
C LEU A 8 -2.74 -2.68 1.88
N SER A 9 -3.24 -3.92 1.93
CA SER A 9 -2.46 -5.13 2.16
C SER A 9 -1.80 -5.57 0.85
N PHE A 10 -0.52 -5.21 0.71
CA PHE A 10 0.33 -5.59 -0.43
C PHE A 10 1.52 -6.48 -0.04
N LEU A 11 1.69 -6.76 1.25
CA LEU A 11 2.70 -7.68 1.73
C LEU A 11 2.12 -9.11 1.71
N PRO A 12 2.97 -10.15 1.67
CA PRO A 12 2.49 -11.50 1.90
C PRO A 12 2.12 -11.68 3.38
N LEU A 13 0.97 -12.28 3.67
CA LEU A 13 0.54 -12.68 5.03
C LEU A 13 1.54 -13.57 5.80
N ALA A 14 2.48 -14.21 5.09
CA ALA A 14 3.61 -14.90 5.70
C ALA A 14 4.50 -13.96 6.55
N HIS A 15 4.40 -12.66 6.32
CA HIS A 15 5.08 -11.65 7.11
C HIS A 15 4.20 -11.20 8.27
N ILE A 16 4.66 -11.44 9.51
CA ILE A 16 3.89 -11.14 10.74
C ILE A 16 3.42 -9.69 10.83
N LEU A 17 4.14 -8.75 10.21
CA LEU A 17 3.74 -7.34 10.13
C LEU A 17 2.34 -7.18 9.54
N ASP A 18 2.10 -7.82 8.40
CA ASP A 18 0.88 -7.62 7.63
C ASP A 18 -0.32 -8.22 8.35
N ARG A 19 -0.13 -9.42 8.90
CA ARG A 19 -1.10 -10.08 9.75
C ARG A 19 -1.50 -9.24 10.96
N ILE A 20 -0.54 -8.64 11.67
CA ILE A 20 -0.82 -7.79 12.83
C ILE A 20 -1.64 -6.56 12.42
N ILE A 21 -1.33 -5.96 11.27
CA ILE A 21 -2.01 -4.76 10.80
C ILE A 21 -3.43 -5.08 10.36
N GLU A 22 -3.64 -6.14 9.58
CA GLU A 22 -4.99 -6.59 9.21
C GLU A 22 -5.84 -6.88 10.45
N GLU A 23 -5.31 -7.65 11.41
CA GLU A 23 -6.00 -7.91 12.68
C GLU A 23 -6.34 -6.62 13.45
N TYR A 24 -5.45 -5.61 13.41
CA TYR A 24 -5.69 -4.31 14.01
C TYR A 24 -6.79 -3.51 13.29
N PHE A 25 -6.81 -3.54 11.96
CA PHE A 25 -7.85 -2.90 11.13
C PHE A 25 -9.22 -3.56 11.35
N PHE A 26 -9.29 -4.89 11.33
CA PHE A 26 -10.51 -5.64 11.61
C PHE A 26 -11.05 -5.36 13.02
N ARG A 27 -10.17 -5.29 14.03
CA ARG A 27 -10.57 -4.96 15.41
C ARG A 27 -11.16 -3.55 15.54
N LYS A 28 -10.78 -2.64 14.66
CA LYS A 28 -11.18 -1.24 14.69
C LYS A 28 -12.38 -0.93 13.79
N GLY A 29 -12.85 -1.91 13.03
CA GLY A 29 -13.95 -1.72 12.06
C GLY A 29 -13.54 -0.93 10.82
N ALA A 30 -12.23 -0.81 10.57
CA ALA A 30 -11.67 -0.13 9.41
C ALA A 30 -11.60 -1.06 8.20
N SER A 31 -11.34 -0.50 7.01
CA SER A 31 -11.35 -1.25 5.76
C SER A 31 -9.96 -1.74 5.36
N VAL A 32 -9.89 -2.93 4.77
CA VAL A 32 -8.66 -3.51 4.22
C VAL A 32 -8.90 -3.84 2.75
N GLY A 33 -8.09 -3.25 1.86
CA GLY A 33 -8.00 -3.61 0.45
C GLY A 33 -6.82 -4.53 0.19
N PHE A 34 -7.00 -5.53 -0.65
CA PHE A 34 -5.97 -6.49 -1.01
C PHE A 34 -5.44 -6.19 -2.40
N PHE A 35 -4.11 -6.20 -2.52
CA PHE A 35 -3.45 -5.95 -3.79
C PHE A 35 -3.53 -7.17 -4.73
N HIS A 36 -3.55 -6.92 -6.04
CA HIS A 36 -3.76 -7.95 -7.06
C HIS A 36 -2.61 -8.96 -7.24
N GLY A 37 -1.47 -8.81 -6.57
CA GLY A 37 -0.34 -9.75 -6.70
C GLY A 37 0.77 -9.28 -7.67
N ASP A 38 0.52 -8.25 -8.50
CA ASP A 38 1.50 -7.66 -9.41
C ASP A 38 1.83 -6.21 -9.05
N ILE A 39 3.11 -5.91 -8.77
CA ILE A 39 3.59 -4.57 -8.41
C ILE A 39 3.25 -3.54 -9.50
N ASN A 40 3.12 -3.94 -10.75
CA ASN A 40 2.71 -3.02 -11.82
C ASN A 40 1.25 -2.57 -11.65
N ALA A 41 0.38 -3.45 -11.13
CA ALA A 41 -1.02 -3.15 -10.83
C ALA A 41 -1.21 -2.45 -9.48
N LEU A 42 -0.17 -2.42 -8.62
CA LEU A 42 -0.21 -1.71 -7.33
C LEU A 42 -0.63 -0.25 -7.49
N ARG A 43 -0.26 0.39 -8.61
CA ARG A 43 -0.66 1.76 -8.95
C ARG A 43 -2.18 1.89 -9.12
N ASP A 44 -2.79 0.97 -9.87
CA ASP A 44 -4.21 0.99 -10.14
C ASP A 44 -4.99 0.70 -8.84
N ASP A 45 -4.50 -0.26 -8.04
CA ASP A 45 -5.01 -0.58 -6.70
C ASP A 45 -4.98 0.63 -5.77
N MET A 46 -3.87 1.39 -5.77
CA MET A 46 -3.75 2.61 -4.97
C MET A 46 -4.72 3.71 -5.42
N MET A 47 -4.95 3.88 -6.73
CA MET A 47 -5.88 4.87 -7.25
C MET A 47 -7.35 4.52 -6.95
N GLU A 48 -7.69 3.23 -6.98
CA GLU A 48 -9.04 2.76 -6.71
C GLU A 48 -9.36 2.74 -5.21
N LEU A 49 -8.46 2.20 -4.38
CA LEU A 49 -8.67 2.04 -2.95
C LEU A 49 -8.37 3.31 -2.14
N LYS A 50 -7.54 4.22 -2.66
CA LYS A 50 -7.09 5.46 -1.98
C LYS A 50 -6.73 5.21 -0.51
N PRO A 51 -5.78 4.31 -0.23
CA PRO A 51 -5.47 3.90 1.13
C PRO A 51 -4.99 5.08 1.97
N THR A 52 -5.52 5.21 3.19
CA THR A 52 -5.04 6.18 4.18
C THR A 52 -3.86 5.65 4.97
N PHE A 53 -3.63 4.33 4.93
CA PHE A 53 -2.56 3.66 5.64
C PHE A 53 -1.80 2.69 4.72
N LEU A 54 -0.46 2.77 4.77
CA LEU A 54 0.45 1.85 4.11
C LEU A 54 1.50 1.39 5.10
N ALA A 55 1.80 0.10 5.10
CA ALA A 55 2.84 -0.46 5.93
C ALA A 55 3.79 -1.31 5.11
N GLY A 56 5.08 -1.13 5.36
CA GLY A 56 6.14 -1.75 4.60
C GLY A 56 7.40 -1.89 5.43
N VAL A 57 8.22 -2.88 5.07
CA VAL A 57 9.59 -3.00 5.58
C VAL A 57 10.54 -2.18 4.70
N PRO A 58 11.72 -1.77 5.21
CA PRO A 58 12.65 -0.91 4.48
C PRO A 58 12.96 -1.41 3.06
N ARG A 59 13.19 -2.72 2.90
CA ARG A 59 13.48 -3.34 1.61
C ARG A 59 12.37 -3.18 0.57
N VAL A 60 11.11 -3.16 1.00
CA VAL A 60 9.98 -2.99 0.10
C VAL A 60 9.77 -1.52 -0.23
N LEU A 61 9.95 -0.63 0.75
CA LEU A 61 9.93 0.82 0.51
C LEU A 61 11.04 1.26 -0.45
N GLU A 62 12.23 0.67 -0.36
CA GLU A 62 13.34 0.87 -1.33
C GLU A 62 12.90 0.50 -2.75
N ARG A 63 12.26 -0.66 -2.93
CA ARG A 63 11.78 -1.10 -4.25
C ARG A 63 10.70 -0.20 -4.82
N ILE A 64 9.76 0.22 -3.99
CA ILE A 64 8.72 1.18 -4.38
C ILE A 64 9.39 2.50 -4.77
N TYR A 65 10.34 2.99 -3.97
CA TYR A 65 11.09 4.21 -4.26
C TYR A 65 11.89 4.12 -5.58
N GLU A 66 12.54 2.99 -5.87
CA GLU A 66 13.20 2.74 -7.14
C GLU A 66 12.21 2.75 -8.31
N GLY A 67 11.05 2.10 -8.15
CA GLY A 67 9.97 2.12 -9.13
C GLY A 67 9.45 3.54 -9.40
N LEU A 68 9.19 4.30 -8.34
CA LEU A 68 8.77 5.70 -8.42
C LEU A 68 9.83 6.59 -9.05
N ARG A 69 11.12 6.39 -8.72
CA ARG A 69 12.22 7.14 -9.33
C ARG A 69 12.31 6.88 -10.83
N ASN A 70 12.11 5.64 -11.27
CA ASN A 70 12.07 5.31 -12.70
C ASN A 70 10.88 5.97 -13.40
N LEU A 71 9.71 6.04 -12.76
CA LEU A 71 8.54 6.76 -13.29
C LEU A 71 8.74 8.28 -13.32
N ALA A 72 9.42 8.85 -12.33
CA ALA A 72 9.74 10.28 -12.29
C ALA A 72 10.68 10.70 -13.42
N VAL A 73 11.60 9.83 -13.86
CA VAL A 73 12.43 10.05 -15.05
C VAL A 73 11.59 10.13 -16.34
N VAL A 74 10.38 9.54 -16.34
CA VAL A 74 9.40 9.64 -17.43
C VAL A 74 8.54 10.92 -17.33
N GLY A 75 8.82 11.81 -16.37
CA GLY A 75 8.15 13.11 -16.22
C GLY A 75 6.92 13.10 -15.29
N TRP A 76 6.82 12.11 -14.40
CA TRP A 76 5.67 11.93 -13.51
C TRP A 76 5.97 12.41 -12.07
N SER A 77 4.98 13.02 -11.40
CA SER A 77 5.18 13.70 -10.10
C SER A 77 4.62 12.89 -8.93
N PRO A 78 5.28 12.86 -7.75
CA PRO A 78 4.74 12.22 -6.55
C PRO A 78 3.37 12.73 -6.09
N VAL A 79 2.91 13.90 -6.57
CA VAL A 79 1.56 14.43 -6.29
C VAL A 79 0.45 13.67 -7.01
N ASP A 80 0.77 12.87 -8.03
CA ASP A 80 -0.21 12.06 -8.75
C ASP A 80 -0.59 10.79 -7.96
N ILE A 81 0.00 10.58 -6.77
CA ILE A 81 -0.27 9.49 -5.83
C ILE A 81 -1.22 9.92 -4.71
N PHE A 82 -1.34 11.22 -4.42
CA PHE A 82 -2.05 11.76 -3.26
C PHE A 82 -3.24 12.64 -3.65
#